data_AF-A0AAD9PVJ8-F1
#
_entry.id   AF-A0AAD9PVJ8-F1
#
_cell.length_a   1.000
_cell.length_b   1.000
_cell.length_c   1.000
_cell.angle_alpha   90.00
_cell.angle_beta   90.00
_cell.angle_gamma   90.00
#
_symmetry.space_group_name_H-M   'P 1'
#
loop_
_entity.id
_entity.type
_entity.pdbx_description
1 polymer ?
#
loop_
_entity_poly.entity_id
_entity_poly.type
_entity_poly.pdbx_seq_one_letter_code
_entity_poly.pdbx_strand_id
1 'polypeptide(L)' 'IWESILSGQAVDDPSLLCKFVLITFADLKHYKFYYWFAFPALCPEVNAVNVDSPVALGNYFSALQYDINK' A
#
# COMPACT_ATOMS: atom_id res chain seq x y z
N ILE A 1 -1.38 0.67 -12.20
CA ILE A 1 -1.85 -0.28 -11.16
C ILE A 1 -2.81 -1.26 -11.80
N TRP A 2 -3.96 -0.82 -12.30
CA TRP A 2 -4.97 -1.69 -12.94
C TRP A 2 -4.43 -2.61 -14.05
N GLU A 3 -3.74 -2.06 -15.05
CA GLU A 3 -3.13 -2.86 -16.12
C GLU A 3 -2.16 -3.93 -15.61
N SER A 4 -1.32 -3.58 -14.63
CA SER A 4 -0.37 -4.53 -14.02
C SER A 4 -1.08 -5.67 -13.27
N ILE A 5 -2.28 -5.42 -12.75
CA ILE A 5 -3.13 -6.45 -12.14
C ILE A 5 -3.70 -7.35 -13.25
N LEU A 6 -4.30 -6.77 -14.29
CA LEU A 6 -4.93 -7.53 -15.37
C LEU A 6 -3.95 -8.36 -16.19
N SER A 7 -2.74 -7.87 -16.41
CA SER A 7 -1.70 -8.59 -17.16
C SER A 7 -1.01 -9.70 -16.37
N GLY A 8 -1.27 -9.80 -15.06
CA GLY A 8 -0.58 -10.74 -14.15
C GLY A 8 0.80 -10.27 -13.66
N GLN A 9 1.34 -9.18 -14.21
CA GLN A 9 2.67 -8.68 -13.83
C GLN A 9 2.79 -8.31 -12.34
N ALA A 10 1.71 -7.85 -11.72
CA ALA A 10 1.69 -7.53 -10.30
C ALA A 10 1.80 -8.78 -9.39
N VAL A 11 1.58 -9.99 -9.93
CA VAL A 11 1.82 -11.25 -9.22
C VAL A 11 3.32 -11.55 -9.20
N ASP A 12 4.00 -11.35 -10.33
CA ASP A 12 5.45 -11.56 -10.45
C ASP A 12 6.24 -10.45 -9.72
N ASP A 13 5.77 -9.21 -9.79
CA ASP A 13 6.33 -8.04 -9.12
C ASP A 13 5.25 -7.24 -8.36
N PRO A 14 5.03 -7.56 -7.06
CA PRO A 14 4.07 -6.87 -6.22
C PRO A 14 4.37 -5.38 -5.99
N SER A 15 5.60 -4.92 -6.24
CA SER A 15 5.96 -3.49 -6.07
C SER A 15 5.15 -2.58 -7.01
N LEU A 16 4.64 -3.14 -8.12
CA LEU A 16 3.78 -2.46 -9.08
C LEU A 16 2.43 -2.04 -8.50
N LEU A 17 2.03 -2.57 -7.34
CA LEU A 17 0.84 -2.16 -6.60
C LEU A 17 1.10 -0.90 -5.75
N CYS A 18 2.34 -0.66 -5.33
CA CYS A 18 2.72 0.46 -4.46
C CYS A 18 3.13 1.73 -5.23
N LYS A 19 2.53 1.98 -6.39
CA LYS A 19 2.82 3.20 -7.17
C LYS A 19 2.28 4.44 -6.46
N PHE A 20 3.04 5.52 -6.50
CA PHE A 20 2.62 6.83 -5.98
C PHE A 20 2.70 7.90 -7.07
N VAL A 21 1.96 8.99 -6.86
CA VAL A 21 2.00 10.19 -7.69
C VAL A 21 2.45 11.35 -6.82
N LEU A 22 3.30 12.21 -7.36
CA LEU A 22 3.74 13.44 -6.71
C LEU A 22 3.44 14.60 -7.65
N ILE A 23 2.49 15.45 -7.26
CA ILE A 23 2.18 16.69 -7.98
C ILE A 23 3.04 17.78 -7.37
N THR A 24 3.83 18.50 -8.17
CA THR A 24 4.71 19.56 -7.67
C THR A 24 4.62 20.83 -8.49
N PHE A 25 4.73 21.98 -7.83
CA PHE A 25 5.01 23.28 -8.44
C PHE A 25 6.20 23.92 -7.73
N ALA A 26 7.28 24.18 -8.47
CA ALA A 26 8.50 24.80 -7.96
C ALA A 26 8.58 26.27 -8.40
N ASP A 27 8.34 27.19 -7.48
CA ASP A 27 8.58 28.61 -7.66
C ASP A 27 10.04 28.93 -7.28
N LEU A 28 10.93 28.79 -8.26
CA LEU A 28 12.36 29.03 -8.07
C LEU A 28 12.69 30.50 -7.81
N LYS A 29 11.81 31.45 -8.17
CA LYS A 29 12.04 32.89 -7.93
C LYS A 29 11.92 33.21 -6.45
N HIS A 30 10.99 32.56 -5.75
CA HIS A 30 10.76 32.75 -4.33
C HIS A 30 11.30 31.61 -3.46
N TYR A 31 11.99 30.64 -4.07
CA TYR A 31 12.48 29.43 -3.40
C TYR A 31 11.36 28.67 -2.66
N LYS A 32 10.18 28.54 -3.29
CA LYS A 32 9.01 27.85 -2.74
C LYS A 32 8.70 26.59 -3.54
N PHE A 33 8.48 25.49 -2.85
CA PHE A 33 8.15 24.20 -3.46
C PHE A 33 6.81 23.72 -2.90
N TYR A 34 5.80 23.70 -3.75
CA TYR A 34 4.48 23.18 -3.44
C TYR A 34 4.44 21.74 -3.93
N TYR A 35 4.00 20.82 -3.09
CA TYR A 35 3.96 19.41 -3.42
C TYR A 35 2.75 18.74 -2.80
N TRP A 36 2.23 17.71 -3.48
CA TRP A 36 1.13 16.89 -3.00
C TRP A 36 1.33 15.45 -3.45
N PHE A 37 1.50 14.55 -2.49
CA PHE A 37 1.54 13.11 -2.74
C PHE A 37 0.14 12.53 -2.87
N ALA A 38 0.00 11.54 -3.74
CA ALA A 38 -1.15 10.67 -3.82
C ALA A 38 -0.71 9.20 -3.89
N PHE A 39 -1.40 8.37 -3.12
CA PHE A 39 -1.22 6.92 -3.10
C PHE A 39 -2.50 6.29 -3.65
N PRO A 40 -2.62 6.15 -4.99
CA PRO A 40 -3.84 5.64 -5.60
C PRO A 40 -4.13 4.22 -5.12
N ALA A 41 -5.33 4.03 -4.56
CA ALA A 41 -5.84 2.74 -4.13
C ALA A 41 -7.12 2.40 -4.90
N LEU A 42 -7.39 1.11 -5.07
CA LEU A 42 -8.64 0.66 -5.69
C LEU A 42 -9.81 0.85 -4.71
N CYS A 43 -10.92 1.36 -5.20
CA CYS A 43 -12.17 1.50 -4.46
C CYS A 43 -13.20 0.53 -5.07
N PRO A 44 -13.31 -0.72 -4.59
CA PRO A 44 -14.26 -1.68 -5.11
C PRO A 44 -15.70 -1.26 -4.78
N GLU A 45 -16.66 -1.66 -5.61
CA GLU A 45 -18.09 -1.38 -5.38
C GLU A 45 -18.59 -2.01 -4.07
N VAL A 46 -18.06 -3.19 -3.74
CA VAL A 46 -18.29 -3.86 -2.46
C VAL A 46 -17.08 -3.63 -1.58
N ASN A 47 -17.30 -2.96 -0.45
CA ASN A 47 -16.26 -2.72 0.55
C ASN A 47 -15.82 -4.04 1.19
N ALA A 48 -14.51 -4.16 1.42
CA ALA A 48 -13.99 -5.19 2.31
C ALA A 48 -14.52 -4.93 3.73
N VAL A 49 -15.09 -5.96 4.35
CA VAL A 49 -15.57 -5.90 5.73
C VAL A 49 -14.66 -6.75 6.60
N ASN A 50 -14.39 -6.28 7.81
CA ASN A 50 -13.75 -7.11 8.82
C ASN A 50 -14.73 -8.21 9.23
N VAL A 51 -14.30 -9.47 9.08
CA VAL A 51 -15.12 -10.62 9.50
C VAL A 51 -15.13 -10.73 11.03
N ASP A 52 -13.99 -10.43 11.66
CA ASP A 52 -13.81 -10.47 13.11
C ASP A 52 -13.05 -9.23 13.60
N SER A 53 -13.07 -9.01 14.92
CA SER A 53 -12.25 -7.98 15.58
C SER A 53 -10.76 -8.31 15.46
N PRO A 54 -9.88 -7.30 15.23
CA PRO A 54 -8.44 -7.53 15.18
C PRO A 54 -7.91 -8.17 16.46
N VAL A 55 -7.04 -9.17 16.30
CA VAL A 55 -6.35 -9.84 17.41
C VAL A 55 -4.86 -9.55 17.31
N ALA A 56 -4.19 -9.37 18.45
CA ALA A 56 -2.74 -9.21 18.48
C ALA A 56 -2.05 -10.43 17.85
N LEU A 57 -0.99 -10.19 17.06
CA LEU A 57 -0.29 -11.22 16.29
C LEU A 57 0.15 -12.42 17.16
N GLY A 58 0.66 -12.14 18.37
CA GLY A 58 1.11 -13.16 19.33
C GLY A 58 -0.01 -13.99 19.96
N ASN A 59 -1.27 -13.55 19.85
CA ASN A 59 -2.44 -14.33 20.26
C ASN A 59 -3.02 -15.16 19.09
N TYR A 60 -2.71 -14.79 17.84
CA TYR A 60 -3.16 -15.52 16.65
C TYR A 60 -2.23 -16.69 16.31
N PHE A 61 -0.91 -16.45 16.35
CA PHE A 61 0.08 -17.49 16.06
C PHE A 61 0.47 -18.28 17.31
N SER A 62 0.76 -19.56 17.11
CA SER A 62 1.38 -20.38 18.15
C SER A 62 2.83 -19.96 18.39
N ALA A 63 3.38 -20.33 19.56
CA ALA A 63 4.78 -20.04 19.90
C ALA A 63 5.79 -20.58 18.87
N LEU A 64 5.47 -21.69 18.17
CA LEU A 64 6.34 -22.26 17.13
C LEU A 64 6.30 -21.50 15.80
N GLN A 65 5.26 -20.69 15.56
CA GLN A 65 5.10 -19.90 14.34
C GLN A 65 5.66 -18.46 14.47
N TYR A 66 5.89 -18.01 15.70
CA TYR A 66 6.24 -16.63 16.02
C TYR A 66 7.58 -16.52 16.77
N ASP A 67 8.48 -17.52 16.65
CA ASP A 67 9.77 -17.46 17.34
C ASP A 67 10.70 -16.41 16.70
N ILE A 68 10.75 -15.22 17.31
CA ILE A 68 11.53 -14.04 16.86
C ILE A 68 13.04 -14.24 17.09
N ASN A 69 13.46 -15.35 17.71
CA ASN A 69 14.85 -15.64 18.07
C ASN A 69 15.53 -16.70 17.18
N LYS A 70 15.04 -16.90 15.95
CA LYS A 70 15.75 -17.65 14.90
C LYS A 70 16.08 -16.79 13.70
#